data_AF-A0A1J5DWD2-F1
#
_entry.id   AF-A0A1J5DWD2-F1
#
_cell.length_a   1.000
_cell.length_b   1.000
_cell.length_c   1.000
_cell.angle_alpha   90.00
_cell.angle_beta   90.00
_cell.angle_gamma   90.00
#
_symmetry.space_group_name_H-M   'P 1'
#
loop_
_entity.id
_entity.type
_entity.pdbx_description
1 polymer ?
#
loop_
_entity_poly.entity_id
_entity_poly.type
_entity_poly.pdbx_seq_one_letter_code
_entity_poly.pdbx_strand_id
1 'polypeptide(L)'
;MDIVAEIGKRAFEWMTTSFDKTTTLADIPDELLGRLAAVDVTIRDYQRDAGSIAAIAMLTFAYRLGGRTQSPQDGPRDITLLKVLCKEEIGRRTKATSPSNPMWNLPLYEIIAGEVGQRLRKARIPAGGQGTGVADERGASS
;
A
#
# COMPACT_ATOMS: atom_id res chain seq x y z
N MET A 1 -25.64 7.28 2.44
CA MET A 1 -24.39 6.50 2.35
C MET A 1 -24.03 6.07 3.76
N ASP A 2 -24.07 4.77 4.03
CA ASP A 2 -23.60 4.22 5.31
C ASP A 2 -22.13 3.84 5.14
N ILE A 3 -21.24 4.70 5.64
CA ILE A 3 -19.78 4.52 5.52
C ILE A 3 -19.33 3.20 6.18
N VAL A 4 -19.99 2.75 7.25
CA VAL A 4 -19.64 1.48 7.91
C VAL A 4 -20.01 0.30 7.02
N ALA A 5 -21.12 0.39 6.28
CA ALA A 5 -21.50 -0.63 5.31
C ALA A 5 -20.48 -0.71 4.15
N GLU A 6 -20.03 0.43 3.63
CA GLU A 6 -19.05 0.50 2.53
C GLU A 6 -17.67 -0.03 2.95
N ILE A 7 -17.18 0.37 4.13
CA ILE A 7 -15.94 -0.14 4.70
C ILE A 7 -16.06 -1.64 5.04
N GLY A 8 -17.26 -2.06 5.47
CA GLY A 8 -17.53 -3.35 6.07
C GLY A 8 -17.39 -3.29 7.59
N LYS A 9 -18.43 -3.74 8.31
CA LYS A 9 -18.51 -3.65 9.78
C LYS A 9 -17.28 -4.25 10.49
N ARG A 10 -16.83 -5.43 10.07
CA ARG A 10 -15.68 -6.12 10.68
C ARG A 10 -14.37 -5.37 10.46
N ALA A 11 -14.18 -4.85 9.26
CA ALA A 11 -13.00 -4.05 8.93
C ALA A 11 -12.98 -2.74 9.73
N PHE A 12 -14.13 -2.07 9.84
CA PHE A 12 -14.27 -0.86 10.65
C PHE A 12 -13.99 -1.12 12.13
N GLU A 13 -14.59 -2.16 12.69
CA GLU A 13 -14.37 -2.56 14.09
C GLU A 13 -12.88 -2.80 14.36
N TRP A 14 -12.22 -3.62 13.53
CA TRP A 14 -10.78 -3.88 13.65
C TRP A 14 -9.94 -2.59 13.56
N MET A 15 -10.24 -1.69 12.63
CA MET A 15 -9.55 -0.40 12.52
C MET A 15 -9.71 0.46 13.79
N THR A 16 -10.84 0.37 14.47
CA THR A 16 -11.10 1.16 15.69
C THR A 16 -10.55 0.54 16.98
N THR A 17 -10.37 -0.79 17.04
CA THR A 17 -10.05 -1.49 18.30
C THR A 17 -8.68 -2.17 18.29
N SER A 18 -8.14 -2.50 17.12
CA SER A 18 -6.91 -3.30 16.98
C SER A 18 -5.81 -2.60 16.20
N PHE A 19 -6.14 -1.61 15.37
CA PHE A 19 -5.14 -0.89 14.59
C PHE A 19 -4.43 0.19 15.41
N ASP A 20 -3.14 -0.03 15.69
CA ASP A 20 -2.28 0.81 16.53
C ASP A 20 -0.85 0.94 15.97
N LYS A 21 0.07 1.50 16.77
CA LYS A 21 1.47 1.74 16.38
C LYS A 21 2.34 0.49 16.31
N THR A 22 1.82 -0.66 16.68
CA THR A 22 2.51 -1.95 16.59
C THR A 22 1.99 -2.79 15.43
N THR A 23 0.80 -2.45 14.91
CA THR A 23 0.15 -3.20 13.83
C THR A 23 0.97 -3.18 12.54
N THR A 24 1.28 -4.35 12.03
CA THR A 24 2.01 -4.62 10.79
C THR A 24 1.05 -5.03 9.65
N LEU A 25 1.59 -5.31 8.47
CA LEU A 25 0.82 -5.84 7.34
C LEU A 25 0.28 -7.26 7.60
N ALA A 26 0.98 -8.04 8.42
CA ALA A 26 0.57 -9.40 8.79
C ALA A 26 -0.70 -9.41 9.66
N ASP A 27 -0.98 -8.32 10.36
CA ASP A 27 -2.11 -8.22 11.29
C ASP A 27 -3.43 -7.83 10.60
N ILE A 28 -3.36 -7.39 9.33
CA ILE A 28 -4.56 -7.02 8.57
C ILE A 28 -5.43 -8.26 8.35
N PRO A 29 -6.75 -8.22 8.68
CA PRO A 29 -7.67 -9.32 8.41
C PRO A 29 -7.80 -9.62 6.92
N ASP A 30 -7.91 -10.90 6.55
CA ASP A 30 -7.96 -11.34 5.14
C ASP A 30 -9.04 -10.63 4.31
N GLU A 31 -10.22 -10.39 4.89
CA GLU A 31 -11.32 -9.68 4.21
C GLU A 31 -10.91 -8.25 3.84
N LEU A 32 -10.34 -7.51 4.79
CA LEU A 32 -9.89 -6.13 4.57
C LEU A 32 -8.70 -6.12 3.60
N LEU A 33 -7.76 -7.05 3.77
CA LEU A 33 -6.60 -7.20 2.91
C LEU A 33 -7.00 -7.42 1.44
N GLY A 34 -7.96 -8.31 1.19
CA GLY A 34 -8.49 -8.59 -0.15
C GLY A 34 -9.14 -7.36 -0.79
N ARG A 35 -9.95 -6.62 -0.04
CA ARG A 35 -10.57 -5.37 -0.52
C ARG A 35 -9.52 -4.34 -0.90
N LEU A 36 -8.54 -4.10 -0.03
CA LEU A 36 -7.47 -3.12 -0.26
C LEU A 36 -6.58 -3.49 -1.46
N ALA A 37 -6.31 -4.78 -1.65
CA ALA A 37 -5.57 -5.28 -2.81
C ALA A 37 -6.35 -5.14 -4.14
N ALA A 38 -7.68 -5.12 -4.08
CA ALA A 38 -8.56 -5.06 -5.25
C ALA A 38 -8.92 -3.63 -5.69
N VAL A 39 -8.63 -2.61 -4.88
CA VAL A 39 -8.91 -1.18 -5.17
C VAL A 39 -8.56 -0.82 -6.60
N ASP A 40 -9.49 -0.23 -7.35
CA ASP A 40 -9.16 0.34 -8.64
C ASP A 40 -8.51 1.71 -8.44
N VAL A 41 -7.26 1.87 -8.90
CA VAL A 41 -6.52 3.13 -8.79
C VAL A 41 -6.69 4.01 -10.02
N THR A 42 -7.34 3.50 -11.07
CA THR A 42 -7.58 4.21 -12.34
C THR A 42 -8.84 5.07 -12.30
N ILE A 43 -9.75 4.80 -11.36
CA ILE A 43 -10.95 5.61 -11.14
C ILE A 43 -10.58 6.93 -10.44
N ARG A 44 -11.21 8.01 -10.90
CA ARG A 44 -11.08 9.34 -10.27
C ARG A 44 -12.16 9.62 -9.22
N ASP A 45 -13.25 8.87 -9.26
CA ASP A 45 -14.36 8.97 -8.31
C ASP A 45 -14.29 7.83 -7.29
N TYR A 46 -13.43 8.02 -6.28
CA TYR A 46 -13.20 7.04 -5.21
C TYR A 46 -14.44 6.79 -4.33
N GLN A 47 -15.48 7.63 -4.41
CA GLN A 47 -16.69 7.49 -3.59
C GLN A 47 -17.63 6.39 -4.09
N ARG A 48 -17.40 5.86 -5.30
CA ARG A 48 -18.23 4.81 -5.90
C ARG A 48 -17.68 3.40 -5.74
N ASP A 49 -16.49 3.28 -5.17
CA ASP A 49 -15.81 2.00 -4.98
C ASP A 49 -15.62 1.73 -3.48
N ALA A 50 -16.26 0.68 -2.98
CA ALA A 50 -16.15 0.25 -1.60
C ALA A 50 -14.69 -0.05 -1.20
N GLY A 51 -13.88 -0.56 -2.14
CA GLY A 51 -12.44 -0.76 -1.93
C GLY A 51 -11.73 0.57 -1.65
N SER A 52 -11.98 1.57 -2.47
CA SER A 52 -11.42 2.91 -2.32
C SER A 52 -11.86 3.59 -1.03
N ILE A 53 -13.12 3.41 -0.62
CA ILE A 53 -13.62 3.90 0.67
C ILE A 53 -12.88 3.23 1.83
N ALA A 54 -12.69 1.90 1.78
CA ALA A 54 -11.92 1.17 2.79
C ALA A 54 -10.45 1.62 2.82
N ALA A 55 -9.84 1.88 1.65
CA ALA A 55 -8.47 2.40 1.57
C ALA A 55 -8.35 3.79 2.18
N ILE A 56 -9.28 4.70 1.88
CA ILE A 56 -9.34 6.04 2.48
C ILE A 56 -9.48 5.95 4.01
N ALA A 57 -10.35 5.07 4.50
CA ALA A 57 -10.50 4.84 5.93
C ALA A 57 -9.19 4.38 6.57
N MET A 58 -8.56 3.33 6.01
CA MET A 58 -7.28 2.79 6.48
C MET A 58 -6.18 3.85 6.52
N LEU A 59 -6.05 4.65 5.45
CA LEU A 59 -5.11 5.76 5.38
C LEU A 59 -5.42 6.80 6.46
N THR A 60 -6.69 7.16 6.65
CA THR A 60 -7.10 8.13 7.68
C THR A 60 -6.66 7.68 9.08
N PHE A 61 -6.88 6.41 9.42
CA PHE A 61 -6.41 5.87 10.71
C PHE A 61 -4.88 5.89 10.81
N ALA A 62 -4.16 5.51 9.74
CA ALA A 62 -2.69 5.51 9.74
C ALA A 62 -2.11 6.92 9.94
N TYR A 63 -2.67 7.92 9.25
CA TYR A 63 -2.28 9.32 9.41
C TYR A 63 -2.60 9.87 10.80
N ARG A 64 -3.76 9.51 11.35
CA ARG A 64 -4.14 9.88 12.73
C ARG A 64 -3.17 9.30 13.76
N LEU A 65 -2.79 8.03 13.64
CA LEU A 65 -1.77 7.41 14.51
C LEU A 65 -0.39 8.07 14.37
N GLY A 66 -0.04 8.47 13.15
CA GLY A 66 1.19 9.21 12.84
C GLY A 66 1.19 10.66 13.32
N GLY A 67 0.07 11.17 13.85
CA GLY A 67 -0.07 12.57 14.29
C GLY A 67 0.04 13.57 13.12
N ARG A 68 -0.37 13.15 11.92
CA ARG A 68 -0.17 13.92 10.67
C ARG A 68 -1.47 14.08 9.92
N THR A 69 -1.54 15.14 9.12
CA THR A 69 -2.60 15.33 8.13
C THR A 69 -2.12 14.83 6.78
N GLN A 70 -2.94 14.04 6.10
CA GLN A 70 -2.66 13.63 4.73
C GLN A 70 -2.76 14.85 3.80
N SER A 71 -1.73 15.07 2.97
CA SER A 71 -1.85 16.06 1.91
C SER A 71 -2.74 15.51 0.79
N PRO A 72 -3.75 16.25 0.28
CA PRO A 72 -4.64 15.75 -0.78
C PRO A 72 -3.91 15.26 -2.03
N GLN A 73 -2.75 15.86 -2.35
CA GLN A 73 -1.92 15.49 -3.50
C GLN A 73 -1.28 14.11 -3.37
N ASP A 74 -1.13 13.59 -2.15
CA ASP A 74 -0.54 12.29 -1.88
C ASP A 74 -1.58 11.16 -1.91
N GLY A 75 -2.87 11.48 -1.90
CA GLY A 75 -3.98 10.52 -1.85
C GLY A 75 -3.87 9.37 -2.85
N PRO A 76 -3.78 9.64 -4.18
CA PRO A 76 -3.67 8.59 -5.18
C PRO A 76 -2.41 7.72 -5.02
N ARG A 77 -1.28 8.32 -4.61
CA ARG A 77 -0.03 7.57 -4.37
C ARG A 77 -0.14 6.69 -3.14
N ASP A 78 -0.77 7.19 -2.08
CA ASP A 78 -0.97 6.46 -0.84
C ASP A 78 -1.92 5.27 -1.02
N ILE A 79 -3.00 5.45 -1.78
CA ILE A 79 -3.90 4.36 -2.15
C ILE A 79 -3.16 3.31 -2.98
N THR A 80 -2.33 3.74 -3.95
CA THR A 80 -1.52 2.84 -4.76
C THR A 80 -0.51 2.06 -3.91
N LEU A 81 0.18 2.75 -2.99
CA LEU A 81 1.11 2.12 -2.05
C LEU A 81 0.39 1.06 -1.22
N LEU A 82 -0.74 1.41 -0.61
CA LEU A 82 -1.53 0.49 0.20
C LEU A 82 -1.96 -0.74 -0.60
N LYS A 83 -2.45 -0.54 -1.83
CA LYS A 83 -2.82 -1.63 -2.75
C LYS A 83 -1.64 -2.59 -3.01
N VAL A 84 -0.46 -2.04 -3.33
CA VAL A 84 0.74 -2.85 -3.60
C VAL A 84 1.14 -3.63 -2.35
N LEU A 85 1.16 -2.98 -1.18
CA LEU A 85 1.48 -3.63 0.08
C LEU A 85 0.53 -4.80 0.36
N CYS A 86 -0.77 -4.60 0.19
CA CYS A 86 -1.76 -5.65 0.42
C CYS A 86 -1.64 -6.80 -0.58
N LYS A 87 -1.35 -6.53 -1.86
CA LYS A 87 -1.15 -7.58 -2.89
C LYS A 87 0.04 -8.48 -2.57
N GLU A 88 1.16 -7.89 -2.19
CA GLU A 88 2.36 -8.64 -1.82
C GLU A 88 2.14 -9.45 -0.55
N GLU A 89 1.45 -8.89 0.44
CA GLU A 89 1.08 -9.61 1.67
C GLU A 89 0.15 -10.82 1.39
N ILE A 90 -0.83 -10.68 0.48
CA ILE A 90 -1.62 -11.81 0.00
C ILE A 90 -0.70 -12.86 -0.65
N GLY A 91 0.17 -12.44 -1.55
CA GLY A 91 1.13 -13.33 -2.22
C GLY A 91 2.01 -14.09 -1.23
N ARG A 92 2.45 -13.42 -0.16
CA ARG A 92 3.22 -14.00 0.93
C ARG A 92 2.42 -15.06 1.70
N ARG A 93 1.17 -14.75 2.09
CA ARG A 93 0.27 -15.70 2.78
C ARG A 93 0.00 -16.94 1.93
N THR A 94 -0.30 -16.76 0.65
CA THR A 94 -0.59 -17.87 -0.28
C THR A 94 0.62 -18.78 -0.50
N LYS A 95 1.83 -18.21 -0.57
CA LYS A 95 3.07 -18.98 -0.80
C LYS A 95 3.70 -19.52 0.49
N ALA A 96 3.13 -19.21 1.66
CA ALA A 96 3.68 -19.51 2.98
C ALA A 96 5.17 -19.08 3.13
N THR A 97 5.54 -17.98 2.47
CA THR A 97 6.93 -17.48 2.47
C THR A 97 7.16 -16.52 3.63
N SER A 98 8.34 -16.58 4.24
CA SER A 98 8.78 -15.56 5.18
C SER A 98 8.91 -14.19 4.47
N PRO A 99 8.73 -13.06 5.19
CA PRO A 99 8.91 -11.75 4.60
C PRO A 99 10.35 -11.58 4.11
N SER A 100 10.54 -11.41 2.81
CA SER A 100 11.87 -11.21 2.21
C SER A 100 12.40 -9.80 2.41
N ASN A 101 11.50 -8.83 2.66
CA ASN A 101 11.82 -7.42 2.84
C ASN A 101 11.60 -7.01 4.31
N PRO A 102 12.61 -6.44 4.99
CA PRO A 102 12.48 -5.95 6.37
C PRO A 102 11.31 -4.97 6.58
N MET A 103 10.89 -4.25 5.54
CA MET A 103 9.76 -3.33 5.61
C MET A 103 8.43 -4.00 5.96
N TRP A 104 8.25 -5.29 5.69
CA TRP A 104 7.00 -6.01 6.02
C TRP A 104 6.76 -6.14 7.52
N ASN A 105 7.82 -6.08 8.32
CA ASN A 105 7.74 -6.18 9.78
C ASN A 105 7.63 -4.80 10.44
N LEU A 106 7.66 -3.72 9.66
CA LEU A 106 7.47 -2.38 10.18
C LEU A 106 5.98 -2.14 10.45
N PRO A 107 5.67 -1.31 11.46
CA PRO A 107 4.31 -0.86 11.66
C PRO A 107 3.74 -0.22 10.39
N LEU A 108 2.53 -0.57 10.02
CA LEU A 108 1.89 -0.12 8.79
C LEU A 108 1.75 1.40 8.74
N TYR A 109 1.45 2.04 9.88
CA TYR A 109 1.40 3.49 9.97
C TYR A 109 2.76 4.13 9.63
N GLU A 110 3.88 3.45 9.92
CA GLU A 110 5.23 3.98 9.67
C GLU A 110 5.55 3.95 8.17
N ILE A 111 5.14 2.88 7.49
CA ILE A 111 5.26 2.72 6.03
C ILE A 111 4.37 3.74 5.30
N ILE A 112 3.19 4.06 5.84
CA ILE A 112 2.24 5.00 5.22
C ILE A 112 2.57 6.43 5.64
N ALA A 113 2.35 6.79 6.90
CA ALA A 113 2.37 8.18 7.38
C ALA A 113 3.68 8.54 8.12
N GLY A 114 4.49 7.55 8.46
CA GLY A 114 5.74 7.72 9.19
C GLY A 114 6.91 8.27 8.37
N GLU A 115 8.10 8.15 8.94
CA GLU A 115 9.35 8.54 8.28
C GLU A 115 9.62 7.69 7.04
N VAL A 116 9.36 6.38 7.10
CA VAL A 116 9.50 5.49 5.94
C VAL A 116 8.60 5.96 4.80
N GLY A 117 7.32 6.23 5.06
CA GLY A 117 6.40 6.75 4.06
C GLY A 117 6.83 8.09 3.47
N GLN A 118 7.40 8.98 4.27
CA GLN A 118 7.94 10.26 3.75
C GLN A 118 9.14 10.05 2.84
N ARG A 119 10.05 9.13 3.18
CA ARG A 119 11.19 8.79 2.34
C ARG A 119 10.72 8.19 1.02
N LEU A 120 9.72 7.30 1.05
CA LEU A 120 9.10 6.74 -0.16
C LEU A 120 8.49 7.81 -1.06
N ARG A 121 7.78 8.80 -0.51
CA ARG A 121 7.20 9.92 -1.30
C ARG A 121 8.25 10.84 -1.92
N LYS A 122 9.39 11.02 -1.24
CA LYS A 122 10.52 11.84 -1.73
C LYS A 122 11.42 11.09 -2.69
N ALA A 123 11.41 9.77 -2.66
CA ALA A 123 12.19 8.94 -3.57
C ALA A 123 11.73 9.20 -5.02
N ARG A 124 12.67 9.59 -5.88
CA ARG A 124 12.44 9.51 -7.32
C ARG A 124 12.46 8.04 -7.69
N ILE A 125 11.37 7.54 -8.25
CA ILE A 125 11.42 6.29 -9.00
C ILE A 125 12.26 6.60 -10.24
N PRO A 126 13.46 6.00 -10.42
CA PRO A 126 14.20 6.19 -11.64
C PRO A 126 13.30 5.71 -12.78
N ALA A 127 13.07 6.56 -13.78
CA ALA A 127 12.39 6.17 -15.00
C ALA A 127 13.14 4.94 -15.54
N GLY A 128 12.43 3.83 -15.72
CA GLY A 128 13.02 2.57 -16.15
C GLY A 128 13.90 2.80 -17.37
N GLY A 129 15.21 2.60 -17.21
CA GLY A 129 16.16 2.61 -18.29
C GLY A 129 15.86 1.44 -19.22
N GLN A 130 15.50 1.77 -20.45
CA GLN A 130 15.48 0.85 -21.58
C GLN A 130 16.83 0.16 -21.73
N GLY A 131 16.78 -1.15 -22.00
CA GLY A 131 17.77 -1.89 -22.78
C GLY A 131 19.22 -1.82 -22.30
N THR A 132 19.67 -2.84 -21.57
CA THR A 132 21.05 -3.31 -21.71
C THR A 132 21.27 -3.63 -23.18
N GLY A 133 21.95 -2.72 -23.88
CA GLY A 133 22.43 -2.91 -25.24
C GLY A 133 23.26 -4.19 -25.30
N VAL A 134 22.86 -5.07 -26.20
CA VAL A 134 23.65 -6.23 -26.62
C VAL A 134 24.99 -5.70 -27.12
N ALA A 135 26.07 -6.24 -26.56
CA ALA A 135 27.43 -5.98 -27.02
C ALA A 135 27.54 -6.34 -28.50
N ASP A 136 28.00 -5.38 -29.29
CA ASP A 136 28.32 -5.52 -30.71
C ASP A 136 29.62 -6.33 -30.84
N GLU A 137 29.51 -7.65 -30.94
CA GLU A 137 30.59 -8.49 -31.44
C GLU A 137 30.52 -8.53 -32.98
N ARG A 138 31.12 -7.53 -33.63
CA ARG A 138 31.51 -7.63 -35.04
C ARG A 138 32.88 -7.01 -35.29
N GLY A 139 33.83 -7.88 -35.66
CA GLY A 139 34.84 -7.53 -36.66
C GLY A 139 36.26 -7.30 -36.14
N ALA A 140 36.98 -8.39 -35.85
CA ALA A 140 38.42 -8.43 -36.06
C ALA A 140 38.72 -9.48 -37.15
N SER A 141 38.91 -8.98 -38.37
CA SER A 141 39.55 -9.72 -39.46
C SER A 141 40.43 -8.73 -40.18
N SER A 142 41.73 -8.80 -39.91
CA SER A 142 42.86 -8.53 -40.80
C SER A 142 44.14 -8.95 -40.10
#